data_AF-A0A1Y4HL03-F1
#
_entry.id   AF-A0A1Y4HL03-F1
#
_cell.length_a   1.000
_cell.length_b   1.000
_cell.length_c   1.000
_cell.angle_alpha   90.00
_cell.angle_beta   90.00
_cell.angle_gamma   90.00
#
_symmetry.space_group_name_H-M   'P 1'
#
loop_
_entity.id
_entity.type
_entity.pdbx_description
1 polymer ?
#
loop_
_entity_poly.entity_id
_entity_poly.type
_entity_poly.pdbx_seq_one_letter_code
_entity_poly.pdbx_strand_id
1 'polypeptide(L)'
;MYESLTRFIPLVEGDETYGVWFFDHEHTGTMDDPKQMPYVEYGRLAIDVEDAIYAFVNDHEEFGLRHYGDILERNGLKWGIESMEAADVSALDGRAVMALLVGAVRAERFCDGALLRFFQTGCIARWLRRLQELDDNRGAPASRA
;
A
#
# COMPACT_ATOMS: atom_id res chain seq x y z
N MET A 1 5.73 3.22 16.72
CA MET A 1 6.03 1.92 16.09
C MET A 1 6.06 2.05 14.58
N TYR A 2 5.10 2.76 13.99
CA TYR A 2 4.91 2.88 12.54
C TYR A 2 5.40 4.22 11.97
N GLU A 3 6.19 5.00 12.73
CA GLU A 3 6.65 6.35 12.35
C GLU A 3 7.38 6.39 11.00
N SER A 4 8.15 5.34 10.68
CA SER A 4 8.83 5.20 9.38
C SER A 4 7.87 5.17 8.18
N LEU A 5 6.62 4.77 8.41
CA LEU A 5 5.53 4.73 7.43
C LEU A 5 4.61 5.95 7.55
N THR A 6 4.21 6.33 8.77
CA THR A 6 3.23 7.40 8.98
C THR A 6 3.78 8.78 8.64
N ARG A 7 5.10 8.96 8.58
CA ARG A 7 5.75 10.17 8.04
C ARG A 7 5.36 10.52 6.60
N PHE A 8 4.87 9.55 5.82
CA PHE A 8 4.44 9.77 4.44
C PHE A 8 3.03 10.36 4.31
N ILE A 9 2.21 10.33 5.38
CA ILE A 9 0.84 10.87 5.40
C ILE A 9 0.72 12.26 4.73
N PRO A 10 1.50 13.29 5.11
CA PRO A 10 1.36 14.61 4.49
C PRO A 10 1.70 14.62 2.98
N LEU A 11 2.56 13.72 2.51
CA LEU A 11 2.96 13.63 1.11
C LEU A 11 1.90 12.88 0.29
N VAL A 12 1.38 11.76 0.82
CA VAL A 12 0.33 10.96 0.16
C VAL A 12 -1.06 11.58 0.21
N GLU A 13 -1.23 12.67 0.94
CA GLU A 13 -2.47 13.46 0.99
C GLU A 13 -2.34 14.79 0.26
N GLY A 14 -1.13 15.15 -0.17
CA GLY A 14 -0.89 16.30 -1.02
C GLY A 14 -1.21 16.04 -2.48
N ASP A 15 -0.96 17.05 -3.32
CA ASP A 15 -1.17 16.99 -4.77
C ASP A 15 0.01 16.30 -5.53
N GLU A 16 0.71 15.37 -4.87
CA GLU A 16 1.81 14.65 -5.51
C GLU A 16 1.31 13.57 -6.49
N THR A 17 2.00 13.44 -7.62
CA THR A 17 1.70 12.38 -8.60
C THR A 17 2.32 11.05 -8.16
N TYR A 18 1.50 10.05 -7.87
CA TYR A 18 1.97 8.71 -7.47
C TYR A 18 2.57 7.90 -8.61
N GLY A 19 2.15 8.18 -9.84
CA GLY A 19 2.63 7.54 -11.06
C GLY A 19 1.77 7.90 -12.25
N VAL A 20 2.29 7.67 -13.45
CA VAL A 20 1.61 7.95 -14.72
C VAL A 20 1.64 6.71 -15.61
N TRP A 21 0.55 6.48 -16.36
CA TRP A 21 0.52 5.43 -17.35
C TRP A 21 1.35 5.84 -18.57
N PHE A 22 2.31 4.99 -18.92
CA PHE A 22 3.03 5.07 -20.18
C PHE A 22 2.27 4.27 -21.25
N PHE A 23 2.06 4.88 -22.41
CA PHE A 23 1.49 4.24 -23.58
C PHE A 23 2.43 4.44 -24.76
N ASP A 24 2.86 3.34 -25.38
CA ASP A 24 3.62 3.40 -26.62
C ASP A 24 2.68 3.80 -27.77
N HIS A 25 2.91 4.97 -28.34
CA HIS A 25 2.18 5.46 -29.51
C HIS A 25 3.01 5.42 -30.80
N GLU A 26 4.28 5.01 -30.70
CA GLU A 26 5.25 5.06 -31.81
C GLU A 26 5.29 3.74 -32.58
N HIS A 27 5.21 2.61 -31.88
CA HIS A 27 5.34 1.28 -32.50
C HIS A 27 3.99 0.66 -32.85
N THR A 28 3.97 -0.12 -33.92
CA THR A 28 2.78 -0.73 -34.54
C THR A 28 2.41 -2.09 -33.95
N GLY A 29 3.33 -2.77 -33.25
CA GLY A 29 3.08 -4.06 -32.59
C GLY A 29 3.26 -5.26 -33.50
N THR A 30 4.04 -5.13 -34.58
CA THR A 30 4.41 -6.25 -35.46
C THR A 30 5.66 -6.97 -34.94
N MET A 31 6.04 -8.11 -35.54
CA MET A 31 7.27 -8.81 -35.16
C MET A 31 8.54 -7.97 -35.42
N ASP A 32 8.55 -7.17 -36.50
CA ASP A 32 9.69 -6.34 -36.88
C ASP A 32 9.66 -4.94 -36.21
N ASP A 33 8.52 -4.59 -35.59
CA ASP A 33 8.27 -3.31 -34.90
C ASP A 33 7.39 -3.55 -33.65
N PRO A 34 7.97 -4.19 -32.62
CA PRO A 34 7.23 -4.61 -31.43
C PRO A 34 6.80 -3.40 -30.61
N LYS A 35 5.63 -3.51 -29.98
CA LYS A 35 5.04 -2.45 -29.17
C LYS A 35 5.27 -2.73 -27.70
N GLN A 36 5.75 -1.72 -26.97
CA GLN A 36 5.87 -1.82 -25.53
C GLN A 36 4.47 -1.84 -24.90
N MET A 37 4.22 -2.85 -24.07
CA MET A 37 2.96 -2.95 -23.34
C MET A 37 2.83 -1.77 -22.37
N PRO A 38 1.62 -1.22 -22.16
CA PRO A 38 1.42 -0.14 -21.19
C PRO A 38 1.89 -0.56 -19.81
N TYR A 39 2.57 0.36 -19.12
CA TYR A 39 3.04 0.16 -17.76
C TYR A 39 2.90 1.47 -16.97
N VAL A 40 3.01 1.39 -15.65
CA VAL A 40 3.01 2.58 -14.79
C VAL A 40 4.44 3.01 -14.50
N GLU A 41 4.73 4.27 -14.79
CA GLU A 41 5.92 4.97 -14.31
C GLU A 41 5.64 5.53 -12.93
N TYR A 42 6.11 4.83 -11.90
CA TYR A 42 5.89 5.24 -10.51
C TYR A 42 6.72 6.48 -10.15
N GLY A 43 6.06 7.42 -9.48
CA GLY A 43 6.70 8.59 -8.90
C GLY A 43 7.54 8.23 -7.68
N ARG A 44 8.44 9.14 -7.30
CA ARG A 44 9.38 8.92 -6.19
C ARG A 44 8.67 8.57 -4.88
N LEU A 45 7.56 9.23 -4.58
CA LEU A 45 6.76 8.99 -3.38
C LEU A 45 6.26 7.54 -3.29
N ALA A 46 5.73 6.97 -4.38
CA ALA A 46 5.24 5.61 -4.38
C ALA A 46 6.37 4.60 -4.14
N ILE A 47 7.53 4.83 -4.75
CA ILE A 47 8.75 4.02 -4.55
C ILE A 47 9.22 4.10 -3.09
N ASP A 48 9.30 5.31 -2.52
CA ASP A 48 9.76 5.49 -1.13
C ASP A 48 8.81 4.86 -0.11
N VAL A 49 7.50 4.87 -0.38
CA VAL A 49 6.49 4.17 0.44
C VAL A 49 6.64 2.65 0.30
N GLU A 50 6.83 2.11 -0.90
CA GLU A 50 7.09 0.69 -1.13
C GLU A 50 8.35 0.22 -0.37
N ASP A 51 9.45 0.98 -0.49
CA ASP A 51 10.71 0.70 0.20
C ASP A 51 10.52 0.69 1.72
N ALA A 52 9.77 1.65 2.26
CA ALA A 52 9.47 1.71 3.69
C ALA A 52 8.61 0.53 4.18
N ILE A 53 7.66 0.06 3.36
CA ILE A 53 6.87 -1.13 3.66
C ILE A 53 7.78 -2.36 3.71
N TYR A 54 8.68 -2.54 2.75
CA TYR A 54 9.62 -3.67 2.77
C TYR A 54 10.63 -3.60 3.92
N ALA A 55 11.13 -2.41 4.23
CA ALA A 55 11.99 -2.20 5.40
C ALA A 55 11.27 -2.65 6.67
N PHE A 56 10.01 -2.24 6.87
CA PHE A 56 9.21 -2.68 8.01
C PHE A 56 9.02 -4.21 8.03
N VAL A 57 8.71 -4.82 6.89
CA VAL A 57 8.55 -6.29 6.79
C VAL A 57 9.83 -7.04 7.21
N ASN A 58 10.99 -6.50 6.88
CA ASN A 58 12.28 -7.12 7.20
C ASN A 58 12.68 -6.91 8.67
N ASP A 59 12.40 -5.71 9.21
CA ASP A 59 12.76 -5.36 10.59
C ASP A 59 11.81 -5.97 11.63
N HIS A 60 10.60 -6.36 11.22
CA HIS A 60 9.54 -6.86 12.09
C HIS A 60 9.02 -8.26 11.69
N GLU A 61 9.92 -9.25 11.68
CA GLU A 61 9.55 -10.64 11.34
C GLU A 61 8.43 -11.20 12.23
N GLU A 62 8.30 -10.70 13.47
CA GLU A 62 7.25 -11.09 14.42
C GLU A 62 5.82 -10.79 13.93
N PHE A 63 5.66 -9.90 12.95
CA PHE A 63 4.36 -9.65 12.32
C PHE A 63 3.97 -10.75 11.32
N GLY A 64 4.91 -11.58 10.87
CA GLY A 64 4.65 -12.67 9.92
C GLY A 64 4.06 -12.19 8.59
N LEU A 65 4.42 -10.98 8.13
CA LEU A 65 3.83 -10.32 6.94
C LEU A 65 4.15 -11.04 5.62
N ARG A 66 5.07 -12.01 5.61
CA ARG A 66 5.27 -12.93 4.49
C ARG A 66 4.00 -13.76 4.19
N HIS A 67 3.10 -13.91 5.18
CA HIS A 67 1.80 -14.57 5.08
C HIS A 67 0.64 -13.56 5.11
N TYR A 68 0.81 -12.39 4.46
CA TYR A 68 -0.20 -11.33 4.46
C TYR A 68 -1.59 -11.80 3.98
N GLY A 69 -1.67 -12.74 3.03
CA GLY A 69 -2.94 -13.33 2.59
C GLY A 69 -3.73 -13.97 3.74
N ASP A 70 -3.08 -14.85 4.51
CA ASP A 70 -3.69 -15.49 5.67
C ASP A 70 -4.09 -14.48 6.75
N ILE A 71 -3.30 -13.41 6.93
CA ILE A 71 -3.61 -12.32 7.87
C ILE A 71 -4.87 -11.58 7.42
N LEU A 72 -4.98 -11.24 6.14
CA LEU A 72 -6.17 -10.60 5.58
C LEU A 72 -7.40 -11.51 5.78
N GLU A 73 -7.31 -12.79 5.43
CA GLU A 73 -8.42 -13.74 5.54
C GLU A 73 -8.92 -13.89 6.99
N ARG A 74 -8.01 -14.00 7.96
CA ARG A 74 -8.36 -14.07 9.39
C ARG A 74 -9.05 -12.81 9.90
N ASN A 75 -8.84 -11.68 9.23
CA ASN A 75 -9.52 -10.41 9.51
C ASN A 75 -10.74 -10.17 8.60
N GLY A 76 -11.22 -11.21 7.90
CA GLY A 76 -12.41 -11.14 7.06
C GLY A 76 -12.20 -10.42 5.72
N LEU A 77 -10.95 -10.22 5.30
CA LEU A 77 -10.58 -9.52 4.08
C LEU A 77 -10.04 -10.50 3.04
N LYS A 78 -10.46 -10.34 1.78
CA LYS A 78 -9.84 -11.08 0.67
C LYS A 78 -8.70 -10.27 0.08
N TRP A 79 -7.64 -10.95 -0.37
CA TRP A 79 -6.61 -10.30 -1.16
C TRP A 79 -7.11 -10.07 -2.59
N GLY A 80 -7.67 -8.88 -2.80
CA GLY A 80 -8.19 -8.43 -4.10
C GLY A 80 -8.52 -6.95 -4.04
N ILE A 81 -8.33 -6.26 -5.16
CA ILE A 81 -8.40 -4.79 -5.24
C ILE A 81 -9.69 -4.26 -4.61
N GLU A 82 -10.86 -4.74 -5.05
CA GLU A 82 -12.16 -4.28 -4.56
C GLU A 82 -12.35 -4.54 -3.06
N SER A 83 -11.97 -5.74 -2.58
CA SER A 83 -12.12 -6.10 -1.17
C SER A 83 -11.23 -5.27 -0.26
N MET A 84 -10.00 -4.97 -0.70
CA MET A 84 -9.06 -4.17 0.07
C MET A 84 -9.42 -2.69 0.04
N GLU A 85 -9.85 -2.19 -1.12
CA GLU A 85 -10.29 -0.81 -1.30
C GLU A 85 -11.52 -0.48 -0.44
N ALA A 86 -12.43 -1.44 -0.26
CA ALA A 86 -13.63 -1.30 0.57
C ALA A 86 -13.41 -1.63 2.06
N ALA A 87 -12.20 -2.03 2.48
CA ALA A 87 -11.96 -2.47 3.85
C ALA A 87 -12.21 -1.34 4.88
N ASP A 88 -13.07 -1.61 5.88
CA ASP A 88 -13.17 -0.80 7.09
C ASP A 88 -11.98 -1.12 8.00
N VAL A 89 -11.08 -0.16 8.13
CA VAL A 89 -9.84 -0.31 8.90
C VAL A 89 -9.95 0.17 10.35
N SER A 90 -11.09 0.74 10.75
CA SER A 90 -11.28 1.32 12.09
C SER A 90 -11.14 0.28 13.22
N ALA A 91 -11.53 -0.97 12.95
CA ALA A 91 -11.43 -2.08 13.88
C ALA A 91 -10.15 -2.93 13.69
N LEU A 92 -9.38 -2.69 12.62
CA LEU A 92 -8.18 -3.48 12.34
C LEU A 92 -7.03 -3.11 13.27
N ASP A 93 -6.28 -4.12 13.68
CA ASP A 93 -5.02 -3.94 14.38
C ASP A 93 -3.89 -3.60 13.39
N GLY A 94 -2.72 -3.23 13.94
CA GLY A 94 -1.59 -2.83 13.11
C GLY A 94 -1.06 -3.95 12.22
N ARG A 95 -1.23 -5.22 12.62
CA ARG A 95 -0.79 -6.37 11.82
C ARG A 95 -1.67 -6.55 10.59
N ALA A 96 -2.99 -6.42 10.73
CA ALA A 96 -3.93 -6.48 9.62
C ALA A 96 -3.76 -5.28 8.66
N VAL A 97 -3.51 -4.09 9.20
CA VAL A 97 -3.26 -2.88 8.39
C VAL A 97 -1.94 -2.99 7.63
N MET A 98 -0.89 -3.51 8.25
CA MET A 98 0.36 -3.82 7.54
C MET A 98 0.18 -4.88 6.46
N ALA A 99 -0.68 -5.88 6.69
CA ALA A 99 -1.00 -6.87 5.66
C ALA A 99 -1.74 -6.27 4.45
N LEU A 100 -2.57 -5.22 4.65
CA LEU A 100 -3.17 -4.46 3.55
C LEU A 100 -2.11 -3.73 2.72
N LEU A 101 -1.18 -3.03 3.38
CA LEU A 101 -0.08 -2.32 2.72
C LEU A 101 0.81 -3.28 1.91
N VAL A 102 1.20 -4.40 2.49
CA VAL A 102 1.96 -5.45 1.78
C VAL A 102 1.13 -6.04 0.64
N GLY A 103 -0.14 -6.33 0.87
CA GLY A 103 -1.05 -6.83 -0.16
C GLY A 103 -1.15 -5.89 -1.36
N ALA A 104 -1.13 -4.57 -1.15
CA ALA A 104 -1.21 -3.57 -2.21
C ALA A 104 0.06 -3.52 -3.05
N VAL A 105 1.23 -3.46 -2.41
CA VAL A 105 2.53 -3.54 -3.10
C VAL A 105 2.65 -4.85 -3.89
N ARG A 106 2.19 -5.96 -3.29
CA ARG A 106 2.25 -7.28 -3.93
C ARG A 106 1.28 -7.41 -5.10
N ALA A 107 0.15 -6.71 -5.09
CA ALA A 107 -0.84 -6.74 -6.17
C ALA A 107 -0.26 -6.18 -7.48
N GLU A 108 0.68 -5.24 -7.41
CA GLU A 108 1.35 -4.67 -8.59
C GLU A 108 2.04 -5.73 -9.45
N ARG A 109 2.60 -6.77 -8.80
CA ARG A 109 3.26 -7.87 -9.51
C ARG A 109 2.32 -8.74 -10.35
N PHE A 110 1.01 -8.57 -10.18
CA PHE A 110 -0.03 -9.35 -10.87
C PHE A 110 -0.88 -8.49 -11.81
N CYS A 111 -0.97 -7.19 -11.56
CA CYS A 111 -1.75 -6.26 -12.36
C CYS A 111 -1.05 -4.90 -12.31
N ASP A 112 -0.47 -4.49 -13.45
CA ASP A 112 0.16 -3.18 -13.57
C ASP A 112 -0.84 -2.08 -13.21
N GLY A 113 -0.40 -1.15 -12.37
CA GLY A 113 -1.21 -0.05 -11.84
C GLY A 113 -2.14 -0.41 -10.69
N ALA A 114 -2.08 -1.62 -10.14
CA ALA A 114 -2.82 -1.96 -8.93
C ALA A 114 -2.39 -1.09 -7.73
N LEU A 115 -1.08 -0.89 -7.54
CA LEU A 115 -0.56 -0.03 -6.47
C LEU A 115 -0.96 1.44 -6.72
N LEU A 116 -0.83 1.92 -7.96
CA LEU A 116 -1.28 3.26 -8.35
C LEU A 116 -2.76 3.48 -8.00
N ARG A 117 -3.62 2.50 -8.25
CA ARG A 117 -5.04 2.58 -7.88
C ARG A 117 -5.23 2.75 -6.38
N PHE A 118 -4.51 2.03 -5.53
CA PHE A 118 -4.63 2.18 -4.07
C PHE A 118 -4.17 3.56 -3.58
N PHE A 119 -3.18 4.16 -4.22
CA PHE A 119 -2.83 5.56 -3.95
C PHE A 119 -3.96 6.50 -4.37
N GLN A 120 -4.45 6.39 -5.61
CA GLN A 120 -5.46 7.28 -6.18
C GLN A 120 -6.82 7.21 -5.46
N THR A 121 -7.18 6.05 -4.92
CA THR A 121 -8.42 5.88 -4.14
C THR A 121 -8.26 6.25 -2.66
N GLY A 122 -7.08 6.75 -2.26
CA GLY A 122 -6.78 7.17 -0.89
C GLY A 122 -6.65 6.01 0.09
N CYS A 123 -6.53 4.76 -0.38
CA CYS A 123 -6.39 3.60 0.48
C CYS A 123 -5.07 3.64 1.26
N ILE A 124 -3.96 3.97 0.61
CA ILE A 124 -2.65 4.07 1.27
C ILE A 124 -2.71 5.11 2.41
N ALA A 125 -3.22 6.31 2.14
CA ALA A 125 -3.40 7.35 3.16
C ALA A 125 -4.26 6.88 4.34
N ARG A 126 -5.42 6.25 4.05
CA ARG A 126 -6.33 5.71 5.06
C ARG A 126 -5.67 4.66 5.95
N TRP A 127 -4.89 3.76 5.38
CA TRP A 127 -4.19 2.71 6.12
C TRP A 127 -3.04 3.28 6.95
N LEU A 128 -2.29 4.25 6.42
CA LEU A 128 -1.24 4.94 7.18
C LEU A 128 -1.82 5.73 8.37
N ARG A 129 -2.94 6.44 8.19
CA ARG A 129 -3.63 7.11 9.31
C ARG A 129 -4.05 6.12 10.39
N ARG A 130 -4.54 4.95 10.00
CA ARG A 130 -4.90 3.92 10.98
C ARG A 130 -3.68 3.44 11.79
N LEU A 131 -2.51 3.30 11.16
CA LEU A 131 -1.27 3.00 11.88
C LEU A 131 -0.87 4.12 12.84
N GLN A 132 -1.05 5.39 12.44
CA GLN A 132 -0.80 6.55 13.29
C GLN A 132 -1.70 6.54 14.52
N GLU A 133 -3.01 6.34 14.35
CA GLU A 133 -3.97 6.22 15.46
C GLU A 133 -3.58 5.12 16.47
N LEU A 134 -3.07 3.99 15.98
CA LEU A 134 -2.63 2.88 16.83
C LEU A 134 -1.38 3.21 17.64
N ASP A 135 -0.47 4.04 17.10
CA ASP A 135 0.68 4.55 17.83
C ASP A 135 0.26 5.58 18.89
N ASP A 136 -0.62 6.53 18.52
CA ASP A 136 -1.11 7.57 19.43
C ASP A 136 -1.87 6.96 20.62
N ASN A 137 -2.70 5.94 20.38
CA ASN A 137 -3.43 5.23 21.42
C ASN A 137 -2.54 4.39 22.34
N ARG A 138 -1.35 3.95 21.88
CA ARG A 138 -0.35 3.30 22.74
C ARG A 138 0.39 4.32 23.61
N GLY A 139 0.52 5.57 23.16
CA GLY A 139 1.13 6.67 23.89
C GLY A 139 0.18 7.38 24.87
N ALA A 140 -1.13 7.18 24.76
CA ALA A 140 -2.11 7.78 25.65
C ALA A 140 -1.97 7.24 27.08
N PRO A 141 -1.82 8.09 28.11
CA PRO A 141 -1.80 7.63 29.49
C PRO A 141 -3.14 6.94 29.78
N ALA A 142 -3.10 5.71 30.31
CA ALA A 142 -4.29 4.98 30.74
C ALA A 142 -5.12 5.92 31.63
N SER A 143 -6.30 6.31 31.16
CA SER A 143 -7.23 7.08 31.97
C SER A 143 -7.56 6.24 33.20
N ARG A 144 -7.04 6.69 34.35
CA ARG A 144 -7.39 6.12 35.65
C ARG A 144 -8.87 6.41 35.86
N ALA A 145 -9.70 5.39 35.68
CA ALA A 145 -11.04 5.33 36.26
C ALA A 145 -10.94 4.98 37.74
#